data_AF-A0A8H6U3H3-F1
#
_entry.id   AF-A0A8H6U3H3-F1
#
_cell.length_a   1.000
_cell.length_b   1.000
_cell.length_c   1.000
_cell.angle_alpha   90.00
_cell.angle_beta   90.00
_cell.angle_gamma   90.00
#
_symmetry.space_group_name_H-M   'P 1'
#
loop_
_entity.id
_entity.type
_entity.pdbx_description
1 polymer ?
#
loop_
_entity_poly.entity_id
_entity_poly.type
_entity_poly.pdbx_seq_one_letter_code
_entity_poly.pdbx_strand_id
1 'polypeptide(L)'
;MGLPRPIFEYFVTTLDQRDVQHQPAAVCAAIRLFRARGAKKVELEVDFRTTVRAPLGAIAHARSGDKGSDANVGFFVEHQNQYEWLRWLLSVDKLIELLGEDYKGKKIDRFELPHLMAVHFLLHDHLDRGVSCTTTVDFLGKNVAEFLRAREVDIPRRFLASGNVLGKL
;
A
#
# COMPACT_ATOMS: atom_id res chain seq x y z
N MET A 1 -24.36 15.65 -39.00
CA MET A 1 -24.93 14.33 -38.66
C MET A 1 -23.78 13.33 -38.58
N GLY A 2 -23.42 12.88 -37.38
CA GLY A 2 -22.38 11.86 -37.21
C GLY A 2 -22.99 10.48 -37.37
N LEU A 3 -22.41 9.64 -38.24
CA LEU A 3 -22.84 8.26 -38.42
C LEU A 3 -22.72 7.49 -37.09
N PRO A 4 -23.74 6.72 -36.68
CA PRO A 4 -23.67 5.92 -35.46
C PRO A 4 -22.54 4.89 -35.59
N ARG A 5 -21.66 4.81 -34.59
CA ARG A 5 -20.63 3.77 -34.55
C ARG A 5 -21.29 2.42 -34.25
N PRO A 6 -20.77 1.31 -34.81
CA PRO A 6 -21.28 -0.02 -34.51
C PRO A 6 -21.12 -0.35 -33.04
N ILE A 7 -22.17 -0.89 -32.44
CA ILE A 7 -22.16 -1.44 -31.08
C ILE A 7 -21.64 -2.87 -31.20
N PHE A 8 -20.52 -3.17 -30.55
CA PHE A 8 -20.02 -4.55 -30.41
C PHE A 8 -20.59 -5.15 -29.14
N GLU A 9 -21.52 -6.09 -29.30
CA GLU A 9 -22.06 -6.88 -28.21
C GLU A 9 -21.07 -8.00 -27.90
N TYR A 10 -20.37 -7.90 -26.76
CA TYR A 10 -19.43 -8.93 -26.32
C TYR A 10 -20.21 -10.07 -25.65
N PHE A 11 -20.42 -11.16 -26.36
CA PHE A 11 -20.84 -12.41 -25.74
C PHE A 11 -19.64 -13.02 -25.05
N VAL A 12 -19.77 -13.38 -23.77
CA VAL A 12 -18.79 -14.23 -23.09
C VAL A 12 -18.80 -15.56 -23.80
N THR A 13 -17.79 -15.82 -24.65
CA THR A 13 -17.58 -17.15 -25.20
C THR A 13 -17.14 -18.04 -24.04
N THR A 14 -18.06 -18.83 -23.52
CA THR A 14 -17.72 -19.95 -22.64
C THR A 14 -16.90 -20.93 -23.47
N LEU A 15 -15.58 -20.91 -23.30
CA LEU A 15 -14.71 -21.97 -23.79
C LEU A 15 -15.13 -23.27 -23.11
N ASP A 16 -15.29 -24.33 -23.89
CA ASP A 16 -15.54 -25.66 -23.33
C ASP A 16 -14.35 -26.04 -22.45
N GLN A 17 -14.61 -26.47 -21.23
CA GLN A 17 -13.57 -26.78 -20.24
C GLN A 17 -12.55 -27.79 -20.77
N ARG A 18 -12.95 -28.65 -21.72
CA ARG A 18 -12.07 -29.62 -22.38
C ARG A 18 -11.05 -29.01 -23.35
N ASP A 19 -11.35 -27.83 -23.90
CA ASP A 19 -10.46 -27.09 -24.81
C ASP A 19 -9.41 -26.28 -24.03
N VAL A 20 -9.65 -26.10 -22.73
CA VAL A 20 -8.66 -25.57 -21.80
C VAL A 20 -7.67 -26.69 -21.48
N GLN A 21 -6.51 -26.67 -22.15
CA GLN A 21 -5.36 -27.51 -21.78
C GLN A 21 -4.85 -27.04 -20.41
N HIS A 22 -5.48 -27.53 -19.34
CA HIS A 22 -5.02 -27.34 -17.96
C HIS A 22 -3.68 -28.02 -17.77
N GLN A 23 -2.60 -27.34 -18.14
CA GLN A 23 -1.28 -27.66 -17.62
C GLN A 23 -1.12 -26.86 -16.33
N PRO A 24 -1.22 -27.47 -15.14
CA PRO A 24 -0.75 -26.81 -13.94
C PRO A 24 0.74 -26.56 -14.16
N ALA A 25 1.09 -25.31 -14.47
CA ALA A 25 2.48 -24.90 -14.62
C ALA A 25 3.16 -25.13 -13.27
N ALA A 26 3.81 -26.29 -13.17
CA ALA A 26 4.47 -26.83 -12.00
C ALA A 26 3.54 -27.05 -10.79
N VAL A 27 3.79 -28.15 -10.08
CA VAL A 27 3.54 -28.24 -8.65
C VAL A 27 3.95 -26.90 -8.06
N CYS A 28 3.03 -26.19 -7.42
CA CYS A 28 3.30 -24.94 -6.73
C CYS A 28 4.43 -25.26 -5.74
N ALA A 29 5.68 -25.01 -6.16
CA ALA A 29 6.86 -25.31 -5.38
C ALA A 29 6.62 -24.55 -4.08
N ALA A 30 6.43 -25.33 -3.00
CA ALA A 30 5.86 -24.90 -1.73
C ALA A 30 6.07 -23.40 -1.54
N ILE A 31 5.00 -22.60 -1.63
CA ILE A 31 5.06 -21.14 -1.48
C ILE A 31 6.00 -20.91 -0.34
N ARG A 32 7.21 -20.45 -0.67
CA ARG A 32 8.27 -20.32 0.31
C ARG A 32 7.76 -19.18 1.16
N LEU A 33 7.12 -19.50 2.28
CA LEU A 33 6.65 -18.52 3.24
C LEU A 33 7.90 -17.69 3.50
N PHE A 34 7.93 -16.47 2.95
CA PHE A 34 9.07 -15.59 3.13
C PHE A 34 9.03 -15.29 4.61
N ARG A 35 9.83 -16.06 5.36
CA ARG A 35 10.01 -15.88 6.78
C ARG A 35 10.46 -14.44 6.91
N ALA A 36 9.65 -13.61 7.58
CA ALA A 36 9.95 -12.21 7.78
C ALA A 36 11.41 -12.12 8.25
N ARG A 37 12.29 -11.66 7.35
CA ARG A 37 13.68 -11.46 7.71
C ARG A 37 13.63 -10.30 8.69
N GLY A 38 13.96 -10.58 9.95
CA GLY A 38 13.96 -9.57 11.00
C GLY A 38 14.64 -8.31 10.47
N ALA A 39 13.96 -7.16 10.63
CA ALA A 39 14.42 -5.89 10.12
C ALA A 39 15.85 -5.65 10.63
N LYS A 40 16.84 -5.75 9.73
CA LYS A 40 18.21 -5.38 10.06
C LYS A 40 18.21 -3.86 10.27
N LYS A 41 18.79 -3.40 11.38
CA LYS A 41 19.08 -1.99 11.60
C LYS A 41 20.04 -1.56 10.49
N VAL A 42 19.52 -0.84 9.50
CA VAL A 42 20.33 -0.26 8.44
C VAL A 42 20.81 1.08 8.95
N GLU A 43 22.13 1.22 9.13
CA GLU A 43 22.75 2.53 9.32
C GLU A 43 22.54 3.32 8.03
N LEU A 44 21.77 4.40 8.14
CA LEU A 44 21.48 5.28 7.03
C LEU A 44 22.68 6.21 6.83
N GLU A 45 23.45 6.01 5.76
CA GLU A 45 24.48 6.97 5.31
C GLU A 45 23.88 8.34 4.89
N VAL A 46 22.56 8.39 4.77
CA VAL A 46 21.85 9.53 4.21
C VAL A 46 21.46 10.52 5.30
N ASP A 47 21.97 11.75 5.22
CA ASP A 47 21.63 12.81 6.15
C ASP A 47 20.15 13.25 6.00
N PHE A 48 19.36 12.99 7.05
CA PHE A 48 17.96 13.39 7.17
C PHE A 48 17.74 14.56 8.15
N ARG A 49 18.81 15.21 8.64
CA ARG A 49 18.77 16.11 9.81
C ARG A 49 17.80 17.29 9.69
N THR A 50 17.60 17.83 8.49
CA THR A 50 16.66 18.95 8.29
C THR A 50 15.31 18.43 7.81
N THR A 51 14.39 18.21 8.75
CA THR A 51 13.00 17.80 8.47
C THR A 51 12.02 18.97 8.56
N VAL A 52 10.88 18.83 7.91
CA VAL A 52 9.69 19.69 8.01
C VAL A 52 8.48 18.78 8.23
N ARG A 53 7.55 19.21 9.08
CA ARG A 53 6.27 18.53 9.29
C ARG A 53 5.37 18.76 8.08
N ALA A 54 4.96 17.68 7.44
CA ALA A 54 4.08 17.71 6.28
C ALA A 54 3.31 16.38 6.18
N PRO A 55 2.15 16.35 5.48
CA PRO A 55 1.41 15.12 5.27
C PRO A 55 2.26 14.10 4.51
N LEU A 56 2.22 12.83 4.94
CA LEU A 56 2.94 11.73 4.29
C LEU A 56 2.64 11.65 2.79
N GLY A 57 1.40 11.98 2.42
CA GLY A 57 0.92 12.04 1.04
C GLY A 57 1.58 13.09 0.15
N ALA A 58 2.35 14.04 0.71
CA ALA A 58 3.13 15.01 -0.06
C ALA A 58 4.28 14.36 -0.85
N ILE A 59 4.74 13.17 -0.42
CA ILE A 59 5.79 12.41 -1.09
C ILE A 59 5.33 11.00 -1.45
N ALA A 60 4.70 10.30 -0.49
CA ALA A 60 4.33 8.92 -0.70
C ALA A 60 2.97 8.82 -1.41
N HIS A 61 2.95 8.07 -2.50
CA HIS A 61 1.71 7.56 -3.06
C HIS A 61 1.27 6.33 -2.28
N ALA A 62 -0.04 6.08 -2.22
CA ALA A 62 -0.55 4.89 -1.55
C ALA A 62 -1.82 4.37 -2.20
N ARG A 63 -2.06 3.07 -2.00
CA ARG A 63 -3.28 2.37 -2.39
C ARG A 63 -3.66 1.39 -1.29
N SER A 64 -4.95 1.22 -1.06
CA SER A 64 -5.48 0.25 -0.10
C SER A 64 -6.68 -0.48 -0.67
N GLY A 65 -7.02 -1.60 -0.04
CA GLY A 65 -8.21 -2.39 -0.37
C GLY A 65 -8.43 -3.54 0.59
N ASP A 66 -9.66 -4.03 0.63
CA ASP A 66 -10.05 -5.14 1.49
C ASP A 66 -9.55 -6.49 0.97
N LYS A 67 -9.35 -7.40 1.92
CA LYS A 67 -9.20 -8.83 1.68
C LYS A 67 -10.00 -9.59 2.74
N GLY A 68 -11.33 -9.53 2.62
CA GLY A 68 -12.23 -10.09 3.64
C GLY A 68 -12.33 -9.16 4.85
N SER A 69 -11.98 -9.66 6.03
CA SER A 69 -11.86 -8.85 7.27
C SER A 69 -10.57 -8.03 7.32
N ASP A 70 -9.57 -8.37 6.49
CA ASP A 70 -8.26 -7.75 6.50
C ASP A 70 -8.21 -6.55 5.56
N ALA A 71 -7.32 -5.60 5.84
CA ALA A 71 -7.05 -4.46 4.97
C ALA A 71 -5.58 -4.46 4.50
N ASN A 72 -5.39 -4.34 3.19
CA ASN A 72 -4.08 -4.12 2.59
C ASN A 72 -3.85 -2.63 2.40
N VAL A 73 -2.63 -2.17 2.70
CA VAL A 73 -2.19 -0.80 2.37
C VAL A 73 -0.73 -0.79 1.94
N GLY A 74 -0.48 -0.24 0.76
CA GLY A 74 0.85 -0.10 0.19
C GLY A 74 1.22 1.35 -0.05
N PHE A 75 2.45 1.71 0.29
CA PHE A 75 3.06 3.01 0.06
C PHE A 75 4.21 2.86 -0.94
N PHE A 76 4.35 3.78 -1.87
CA PHE A 76 5.41 3.79 -2.87
C PHE A 76 5.85 5.21 -3.22
N VAL A 77 7.08 5.34 -3.70
CA VAL A 77 7.76 6.60 -4.01
C VAL A 77 8.48 6.51 -5.35
N GLU A 78 8.84 7.65 -5.92
CA GLU A 78 9.43 7.73 -7.26
C GLU A 78 10.95 7.51 -7.27
N HIS A 79 11.63 7.73 -6.15
CA HIS A 79 13.10 7.72 -6.08
C HIS A 79 13.64 6.78 -5.00
N GLN A 80 14.79 6.16 -5.28
CA GLN A 80 15.43 5.20 -4.38
C GLN A 80 15.83 5.81 -3.02
N ASN A 81 16.27 7.07 -3.00
CA ASN A 81 16.61 7.78 -1.77
C ASN A 81 15.39 8.04 -0.87
N GLN A 82 14.22 8.30 -1.48
CA GLN A 82 12.94 8.40 -0.76
C GLN A 82 12.51 7.03 -0.25
N TYR A 83 12.80 5.95 -0.99
CA TYR A 83 12.44 4.60 -0.58
C TYR A 83 13.17 4.17 0.70
N GLU A 84 14.47 4.42 0.82
CA GLU A 84 15.21 4.10 2.05
C GLU A 84 14.67 4.86 3.28
N TRP A 85 14.28 6.12 3.07
CA TRP A 85 13.61 6.91 4.10
C TRP A 85 12.23 6.35 4.46
N LEU A 86 11.39 6.06 3.46
CA LEU A 86 10.04 5.51 3.63
C LEU A 86 10.10 4.17 4.39
N ARG A 87 11.04 3.31 4.01
CA ARG A 87 11.31 2.02 4.63
C ARG A 87 11.72 2.17 6.08
N TRP A 88 12.53 3.16 6.42
CA TRP A 88 12.91 3.43 7.79
C TRP A 88 11.77 4.05 8.62
N LEU A 89 11.06 5.03 8.06
CA LEU A 89 9.96 5.73 8.71
C LEU A 89 8.79 4.80 9.00
N LEU A 90 8.31 4.06 8.00
CA LEU A 90 7.16 3.18 8.10
C LEU A 90 7.57 1.83 8.72
N SER A 91 7.86 1.84 10.01
CA SER A 91 7.89 0.64 10.84
C SER A 91 6.46 0.21 11.22
N VAL A 92 6.30 -1.00 11.77
CA VAL A 92 5.00 -1.44 12.29
C VAL A 92 4.54 -0.52 13.42
N ASP A 93 5.44 -0.16 14.34
CA ASP A 93 5.14 0.75 15.45
C ASP A 93 4.71 2.13 14.95
N LYS A 94 5.39 2.65 13.91
CA LYS A 94 5.00 3.93 13.32
C LYS A 94 3.63 3.83 12.66
N LEU A 95 3.32 2.72 11.98
CA LEU A 95 2.00 2.54 11.39
C LEU A 95 0.90 2.51 12.46
N ILE A 96 1.15 1.85 13.59
CA ILE A 96 0.24 1.84 14.75
C ILE A 96 0.02 3.26 15.27
N GLU A 97 1.09 4.05 15.41
CA GLU A 97 1.01 5.47 15.80
C GLU A 97 0.15 6.29 14.82
N LEU A 98 0.32 6.08 13.51
CA LEU A 98 -0.43 6.81 12.48
C LEU A 98 -1.91 6.40 12.41
N LEU A 99 -2.22 5.12 12.66
CA LEU A 99 -3.59 4.64 12.76
C LEU A 99 -4.30 5.21 14.00
N GLY A 100 -3.57 5.37 15.12
CA GLY A 100 -4.14 5.93 16.35
C GLY A 100 -5.31 5.09 16.87
N GLU A 101 -6.47 5.72 17.07
CA GLU A 101 -7.68 5.07 17.59
C GLU A 101 -8.27 4.00 16.67
N ASP A 102 -7.93 4.02 15.37
CA ASP A 102 -8.38 3.02 14.41
C ASP A 102 -7.65 1.68 14.60
N TYR A 103 -6.53 1.67 15.31
CA TYR A 103 -5.81 0.44 15.63
C TYR A 103 -6.48 -0.30 16.78
N LYS A 104 -7.04 -1.50 16.50
CA LYS A 104 -7.76 -2.34 17.47
C LYS A 104 -6.90 -3.44 18.10
N GLY A 105 -5.57 -3.28 18.12
CA GLY A 105 -4.65 -4.25 18.75
C GLY A 105 -4.42 -5.53 17.95
N LYS A 106 -4.85 -5.56 16.68
CA LYS A 106 -4.68 -6.74 15.81
C LYS A 106 -3.29 -6.78 15.19
N LYS A 107 -2.92 -7.95 14.65
CA LYS A 107 -1.61 -8.16 14.04
C LYS A 107 -1.45 -7.29 12.79
N ILE A 108 -0.26 -6.75 12.59
CA ILE A 108 0.13 -6.06 11.36
C ILE A 108 1.35 -6.77 10.79
N ASP A 109 1.25 -7.23 9.55
CA ASP A 109 2.39 -7.75 8.81
C ASP A 109 2.96 -6.69 7.87
N ARG A 110 4.28 -6.61 7.78
CA ARG A 110 5.01 -5.65 6.95
C ARG A 110 5.82 -6.36 5.88
N PHE A 111 5.74 -5.87 4.66
CA PHE A 111 6.41 -6.40 3.48
C PHE A 111 7.19 -5.27 2.78
N GLU A 112 8.49 -5.45 2.62
CA GLU A 112 9.33 -4.53 1.87
C GLU A 112 9.46 -5.02 0.42
N LEU A 113 9.23 -4.14 -0.55
CA LEU A 113 9.29 -4.43 -1.99
C LEU A 113 10.32 -3.51 -2.66
N PRO A 114 11.64 -3.80 -2.56
CA PRO A 114 12.70 -2.88 -2.98
C PRO A 114 12.66 -2.51 -4.47
N HIS A 115 12.37 -3.49 -5.34
CA HIS A 115 12.32 -3.27 -6.79
C HIS A 115 11.13 -2.40 -7.24
N LEU A 116 10.10 -2.27 -6.39
CA LEU A 116 8.95 -1.40 -6.61
C LEU A 116 9.03 -0.12 -5.80
N MET A 117 10.12 0.08 -5.04
CA MET A 117 10.27 1.20 -4.10
C MET A 117 9.06 1.34 -3.16
N ALA A 118 8.54 0.20 -2.69
CA ALA A 118 7.29 0.15 -1.94
C ALA A 118 7.41 -0.55 -0.59
N VAL A 119 6.61 -0.09 0.38
CA VAL A 119 6.41 -0.73 1.68
C VAL A 119 4.93 -1.04 1.81
N HIS A 120 4.60 -2.31 2.01
CA HIS A 120 3.23 -2.80 2.07
C HIS A 120 2.92 -3.39 3.44
N PHE A 121 1.69 -3.21 3.88
CA PHE A 121 1.18 -3.73 5.15
C PHE A 121 -0.12 -4.49 4.95
N LEU A 122 -0.27 -5.55 5.74
CA LEU A 122 -1.51 -6.28 5.91
C LEU A 122 -1.97 -6.07 7.36
N LEU A 123 -3.10 -5.39 7.52
CA LEU A 123 -3.74 -5.14 8.80
C LEU A 123 -4.79 -6.24 8.99
N HIS A 124 -4.52 -7.17 9.90
CA HIS A 124 -5.43 -8.27 10.17
C HIS A 124 -6.68 -7.77 10.88
N ASP A 125 -7.85 -8.25 10.47
CA ASP A 125 -9.14 -7.99 11.14
C ASP A 125 -9.42 -6.49 11.37
N HIS A 126 -8.95 -5.64 10.44
CA HIS A 126 -9.10 -4.19 10.51
C HIS A 126 -10.52 -3.73 10.13
N LEU A 127 -11.18 -4.50 9.26
CA LEU A 127 -12.53 -4.23 8.77
C LEU A 127 -13.59 -4.99 9.57
N ASP A 128 -13.28 -5.39 10.81
CA ASP A 128 -14.13 -6.21 11.68
C ASP A 128 -14.62 -7.46 10.91
N ARG A 129 -15.93 -7.74 10.87
CA ARG A 129 -16.49 -8.88 10.14
C ARG A 129 -16.57 -8.71 8.61
N GLY A 130 -15.86 -7.72 8.07
CA GLY A 130 -15.78 -7.43 6.64
C GLY A 130 -17.02 -6.71 6.10
N VAL A 131 -17.10 -6.64 4.77
CA VAL A 131 -18.05 -5.82 4.00
C VAL A 131 -19.51 -6.03 4.41
N SER A 132 -19.92 -7.25 4.75
CA SER A 132 -21.32 -7.58 5.01
C SER A 132 -21.81 -7.22 6.42
N CYS A 133 -20.91 -6.92 7.35
CA CYS A 133 -21.26 -6.85 8.78
C CYS A 133 -20.53 -5.75 9.56
N THR A 134 -19.70 -4.91 8.91
CA THR A 134 -18.99 -3.84 9.60
C THR A 134 -19.88 -2.61 9.81
N THR A 135 -19.67 -1.95 10.96
CA THR A 135 -20.28 -0.65 11.29
C THR A 135 -19.36 0.53 10.92
N THR A 136 -18.17 0.26 10.39
CA THR A 136 -17.20 1.30 10.01
C THR A 136 -17.59 1.98 8.70
N VAL A 137 -17.23 3.26 8.56
CA VAL A 137 -17.50 4.03 7.33
C VAL A 137 -16.69 3.48 6.15
N ASP A 138 -15.45 3.04 6.38
CA ASP A 138 -14.60 2.44 5.34
C ASP A 138 -14.69 0.91 5.36
N PHE A 139 -15.79 0.36 4.89
CA PHE A 139 -16.03 -1.08 4.87
C PHE A 139 -15.26 -1.84 3.77
N LEU A 140 -14.71 -1.15 2.78
CA LEU A 140 -13.90 -1.73 1.69
C LEU A 140 -12.40 -1.49 1.87
N GLY A 141 -11.99 -0.86 2.97
CA GLY A 141 -10.60 -0.48 3.20
C GLY A 141 -10.02 0.46 2.14
N LYS A 142 -10.86 1.21 1.41
CA LYS A 142 -10.44 2.09 0.29
C LYS A 142 -9.90 3.43 0.78
N ASN A 143 -10.29 3.84 1.98
CA ASN A 143 -9.88 5.11 2.56
C ASN A 143 -8.63 4.98 3.44
N VAL A 144 -8.28 3.78 3.93
CA VAL A 144 -7.10 3.53 4.79
C VAL A 144 -5.83 4.19 4.24
N ALA A 145 -5.55 4.06 2.94
CA ALA A 145 -4.40 4.69 2.31
C ALA A 145 -4.43 6.22 2.41
N GLU A 146 -5.57 6.85 2.09
CA GLU A 146 -5.67 8.31 2.10
C GLU A 146 -5.66 8.87 3.52
N PHE A 147 -6.31 8.17 4.45
CA PHE A 147 -6.28 8.49 5.87
C PHE A 147 -4.85 8.52 6.40
N LEU A 148 -4.04 7.49 6.11
CA LEU A 148 -2.64 7.45 6.51
C LEU A 148 -1.78 8.48 5.77
N ARG A 149 -2.06 8.76 4.48
CA ARG A 149 -1.38 9.81 3.72
C ARG A 149 -1.65 11.21 4.27
N ALA A 150 -2.83 11.44 4.84
CA ALA A 150 -3.19 12.73 5.44
C ALA A 150 -2.47 12.98 6.79
N ARG A 151 -1.92 11.95 7.44
CA ARG A 151 -1.18 12.11 8.68
C ARG A 151 0.14 12.83 8.44
N GLU A 152 0.46 13.74 9.35
CA GLU A 152 1.71 14.48 9.32
C GLU A 152 2.88 13.67 9.88
N VAL A 153 4.00 13.71 9.18
CA VAL A 153 5.26 13.07 9.56
C VAL A 153 6.43 14.02 9.33
N ASP A 154 7.58 13.70 9.92
CA ASP A 154 8.81 14.45 9.71
C ASP A 154 9.45 14.07 8.38
N ILE A 155 9.39 15.01 7.45
CA ILE A 155 9.83 14.83 6.06
C ILE A 155 11.14 15.58 5.82
N PRO A 156 12.21 14.94 5.32
CA PRO A 156 13.43 15.62 4.92
C PRO A 156 13.17 16.70 3.85
N ARG A 157 13.59 17.94 4.12
CA ARG A 157 13.32 19.11 3.24
C ARG A 157 13.73 18.90 1.78
N ARG A 158 14.81 18.15 1.55
CA ARG A 158 15.31 17.83 0.22
C ARG A 158 14.30 17.09 -0.67
N PHE A 159 13.38 16.33 -0.08
CA PHE A 159 12.37 15.61 -0.85
C PHE A 159 11.21 16.52 -1.26
N LEU A 160 10.93 17.56 -0.47
CA LEU A 160 9.90 18.56 -0.77
C LEU A 160 10.39 19.64 -1.74
N ALA A 161 11.70 19.78 -1.93
CA ALA A 161 12.27 20.76 -2.86
C ALA A 161 12.15 20.32 -4.34
N SER A 162 12.04 19.01 -4.61
CA SER A 162 11.99 18.45 -5.97
C SER A 162 10.60 18.50 -6.61
N GLY A 163 9.55 18.71 -5.81
CA GLY A 163 8.18 18.91 -6.28
C GLY A 163 7.65 20.25 -5.78
N ASN A 164 6.85 20.95 -6.59
CA ASN A 164 6.25 22.28 -6.37
C ASN A 164 5.36 22.46 -5.10
N VAL A 165 5.61 21.71 -4.02
CA VAL A 165 4.79 21.72 -2.79
C VAL A 165 5.14 22.92 -1.89
N LEU A 166 6.39 23.41 -1.91
CA LEU A 166 6.85 24.55 -1.10
C LEU A 166 6.48 25.94 -1.67
N GLY A 167 5.72 26.01 -2.77
CA GLY A 167 5.31 27.28 -3.39
C GLY A 167 3.99 27.87 -2.87
N LYS A 168 3.32 27.25 -1.89
CA LYS A 168 1.98 27.67 -1.40
C LYS A 168 1.75 27.44 0.10
N LEU A 169 2.80 27.45 0.92
CA LEU A 169 2.66 27.58 2.38
C LEU A 169 3.09 28.97 2.81
#